data_AF-A0A7J8PKR9-F1
#
_entry.id   AF-A0A7J8PKR9-F1
#
_cell.length_a   1.000
_cell.length_b   1.000
_cell.length_c   1.000
_cell.angle_alpha   90.00
_cell.angle_beta   90.00
_cell.angle_gamma   90.00
#
_symmetry.space_group_name_H-M   'P 1'
#
loop_
_entity.id
_entity.type
_entity.pdbx_description
1 polymer ?
#
loop_
_entity_poly.entity_id
_entity_poly.type
_entity_poly.pdbx_seq_one_letter_code
_entity_poly.pdbx_strand_id
1 'polypeptide(L)' 'MKRIENPTSRQVTFSKRRNGLLKKAFELSVLCDVEVALIIFSPRGKPYEFASS' A
#
# COMPACT_ATOMS: atom_id res chain seq x y z
N MET A 1 12.33 4.67 -11.29
CA MET A 1 11.77 5.40 -10.13
C MET A 1 12.91 5.83 -9.20
N LYS A 2 12.76 6.93 -8.47
CA LYS A 2 13.73 7.40 -7.46
C LYS A 2 13.00 7.67 -6.14
N ARG A 3 13.73 7.62 -5.02
CA ARG A 3 13.18 7.98 -3.70
C ARG A 3 12.75 9.46 -3.71
N ILE A 4 11.59 9.76 -3.11
CA ILE A 4 11.18 11.15 -2.89
C ILE A 4 11.97 11.67 -1.69
N GLU A 5 12.85 12.63 -1.92
CA GLU A 5 13.72 13.18 -0.86
C GLU A 5 12.97 14.06 0.12
N ASN A 6 12.09 14.95 -0.39
CA ASN A 6 11.27 15.82 0.45
C ASN A 6 10.36 14.98 1.38
N PRO A 7 10.50 15.10 2.72
CA PRO A 7 9.80 14.24 3.67
C PRO A 7 8.28 14.47 3.64
N THR A 8 7.82 15.70 3.48
CA THR A 8 6.39 16.06 3.40
C THR A 8 5.76 15.47 2.13
N SER A 9 6.40 15.69 0.97
CA SER A 9 5.93 15.11 -0.30
C SER A 9 5.94 13.59 -0.27
N ARG A 10 6.96 12.98 0.38
CA ARG A 10 7.04 11.52 0.55
C ARG A 10 5.91 11.00 1.43
N GLN A 11 5.58 11.68 2.53
CA GLN A 11 4.48 11.28 3.41
C GLN A 11 3.12 11.38 2.72
N VAL A 12 2.83 12.49 2.04
CA VAL A 12 1.59 12.67 1.28
C VAL A 12 1.47 11.61 0.18
N THR A 13 2.56 11.39 -0.55
CA THR A 13 2.60 10.38 -1.63
C THR A 13 2.43 8.97 -1.08
N PHE A 14 3.08 8.63 0.03
CA PHE A 14 2.90 7.35 0.71
C PHE A 14 1.43 7.11 1.05
N SER A 15 0.77 8.08 1.69
CA SER A 15 -0.64 7.95 2.07
C SER A 15 -1.55 7.71 0.86
N LYS A 16 -1.38 8.49 -0.22
CA LYS A 16 -2.18 8.32 -1.45
C LYS A 16 -1.92 6.98 -2.14
N ARG A 17 -0.65 6.61 -2.32
CA ARG A 17 -0.26 5.37 -3.02
C ARG A 17 -0.59 4.12 -2.22
N ARG A 18 -0.41 4.14 -0.90
CA ARG A 18 -0.82 3.03 -0.02
C ARG A 18 -2.31 2.74 -0.19
N ASN A 19 -3.17 3.77 -0.16
CA ASN A 19 -4.61 3.57 -0.36
C ASN A 19 -4.93 3.01 -1.76
N GLY A 20 -4.30 3.54 -2.81
CA GLY A 20 -4.47 3.01 -4.17
C GLY A 20 -3.99 1.56 -4.32
N LEU A 21 -2.89 1.19 -3.66
CA LEU A 21 -2.35 -0.17 -3.67
C LEU A 21 -3.26 -1.16 -2.94
N LEU A 22 -3.78 -0.77 -1.77
CA LEU A 22 -4.76 -1.57 -1.02
C LEU A 22 -6.03 -1.81 -1.86
N LYS A 23 -6.54 -0.78 -2.55
CA LYS A 23 -7.69 -0.92 -3.45
C LYS A 23 -7.42 -1.93 -4.56
N LYS A 24 -6.24 -1.88 -5.19
CA LYS A 24 -5.85 -2.81 -6.25
C LYS A 24 -5.66 -4.24 -5.74
N ALA A 25 -5.09 -4.42 -4.55
CA ALA A 25 -4.95 -5.73 -3.92
C ALA A 25 -6.32 -6.37 -3.68
N PHE A 26 -7.29 -5.59 -3.19
CA PHE A 26 -8.69 -6.01 -3.04
C PHE A 26 -9.36 -6.30 -4.38
N GLU A 27 -9.23 -5.43 -5.38
CA GLU A 27 -9.78 -5.66 -6.72
C GLU A 27 -9.22 -6.95 -7.34
N LEU A 28 -7.92 -7.21 -7.19
CA LEU A 28 -7.27 -8.41 -7.70
C LEU A 28 -7.79 -9.67 -7.02
N SER A 29 -7.90 -9.67 -5.67
CA SER A 29 -8.39 -10.85 -4.95
C SER A 29 -9.81 -11.20 -5.36
N VAL A 30 -10.68 -10.21 -5.50
CA VAL A 30 -12.09 -10.41 -5.89
C VAL A 30 -12.25 -10.80 -7.37
N LEU A 31 -11.57 -10.11 -8.29
CA LEU A 31 -11.78 -10.32 -9.73
C LEU A 31 -11.16 -11.61 -10.25
N CYS A 32 -10.12 -12.11 -9.59
CA CYS A 32 -9.38 -13.28 -10.03
C CYS A 32 -9.54 -14.50 -9.11
N ASP A 33 -10.29 -14.37 -8.01
CA ASP A 33 -10.50 -15.44 -7.01
C ASP A 33 -9.16 -15.99 -6.49
N VAL A 34 -8.29 -15.08 -6.05
CA VAL A 34 -6.93 -15.41 -5.56
C VAL A 34 -6.69 -14.85 -4.17
N GLU A 35 -5.94 -15.61 -3.38
CA GLU A 35 -5.46 -15.15 -2.08
C GLU A 35 -4.33 -14.11 -2.23
N VAL A 36 -4.46 -12.97 -1.55
CA VAL A 36 -3.53 -11.84 -1.59
C VAL A 36 -3.28 -11.33 -0.18
N ALA A 37 -2.01 -11.24 0.21
CA ALA A 37 -1.56 -10.59 1.43
C ALA A 37 -0.59 -9.44 1.12
N LEU A 38 -0.70 -8.34 1.86
CA LEU A 38 0.13 -7.15 1.69
C LEU A 38 0.46 -6.54 3.06
N ILE A 39 1.75 -6.30 3.31
CA ILE A 39 2.24 -5.63 4.53
C ILE A 39 3.11 -4.45 4.11
N ILE A 40 2.82 -3.27 4.65
CA ILE A 40 3.52 -2.02 4.35
C ILE A 40 3.92 -1.33 5.65
N PHE A 41 5.21 -1.09 5.83
CA PHE A 41 5.71 -0.26 6.92
C PHE A 41 5.90 1.18 6.46
N SER A 42 5.35 2.13 7.21
CA SER A 42 5.70 3.54 7.01
C SER A 42 7.16 3.80 7.40
N PRO A 43 7.76 4.95 7.00
CA PRO A 43 9.10 5.32 7.45
C PRO A 43 9.25 5.43 8.99
N ARG A 44 8.14 5.51 9.73
CA ARG A 44 8.12 5.51 11.20
C ARG A 44 7.88 4.11 11.80
N GLY A 45 7.94 3.06 10.99
CA GLY A 45 7.72 1.68 11.43
C GLY A 45 6.25 1.30 11.68
N LYS A 46 5.29 2.21 11.53
CA LYS A 46 3.87 1.86 11.65
C LYS A 46 3.46 0.88 10.54
N PRO A 47 2.93 -0.32 10.87
CA PRO A 47 2.44 -1.28 9.89
C PRO A 47 1.07 -0.87 9.33
N TYR A 48 0.82 -1.29 8.10
CA TYR A 48 -0.46 -1.28 7.41
C TYR A 48 -0.59 -2.61 6.66
N GLU A 49 -1.73 -3.26 6.76
CA GLU A 49 -1.91 -4.61 6.25
C GLU A 49 -3.21 -4.75 5.46
N PHE A 50 -3.22 -5.71 4.56
CA PHE A 50 -4.38 -6.27 3.87
C PHE A 50 -4.17 -7.77 3.70
N ALA A 51 -5.21 -8.54 3.95
CA ALA A 51 -5.28 -9.96 3.63
C ALA A 51 -6.67 -10.23 3.06
N SER A 52 -6.75 -10.88 1.91
CA SER A 52 -8.00 -11.44 1.42
C SER A 52 -8.33 -12.72 2.20
N SER A 53 -9.62 -13.00 2.35
CA SER A 53 -10.15 -14.25 2.93
C SER A 53 -10.71 -15.14 1.84
#